data_AF-A0A955T5Z4-F1
#
_entry.id   AF-A0A955T5Z4-F1
#
_cell.length_a   1.000
_cell.length_b   1.000
_cell.length_c   1.000
_cell.angle_alpha   90.00
_cell.angle_beta   90.00
_cell.angle_gamma   90.00
#
_symmetry.space_group_name_H-M   'P 1'
#
loop_
_entity.id
_entity.type
_entity.pdbx_description
1 polymer ?
#
loop_
_entity_poly.entity_id
_entity_poly.type
_entity_poly.pdbx_seq_one_letter_code
_entity_poly.pdbx_strand_id
1 'polypeptide(L)'
;KWRAGGLGAFDGRYQTTDTPPIKSDGKPHDFIVAYDPKGASGVGGISIAIDGKEWKTELLERHKEEGAVFNRFGLMNIQVSGNSMEVYLDDIRMNGKLLDFSDDPHWEGINNQGDIEEGVARPWNVMDWEETNRAGGDPGEMSVMMWRDEAPAYFATPISGLTLDDPIHAEGRLAFSGAGSDSGVYIGFFDSETKRGKETPDHVVRQSNILAVMLEGPSRVGHYFRAAYGASSGANGHNDSGPIIQPDGEPRHWSLDYDPKANDGVGSITVRLDEEEVVLDLKPEARKQGATFDRFGFFNMQSGGHYVKVSIDDVRFSGMKD
;
A
#
# COMPACT_ATOMS: atom_id res chain seq x y z
N LYS A 1 -12.62 13.51 -4.62
CA LYS A 1 -11.83 12.48 -5.34
C LYS A 1 -10.38 12.68 -4.98
N TRP A 2 -9.85 11.83 -4.11
CA TRP A 2 -8.42 11.78 -3.81
C TRP A 2 -7.73 11.28 -5.10
N ARG A 3 -6.91 12.13 -5.72
CA ARG A 3 -6.07 11.73 -6.86
C ARG A 3 -4.66 11.67 -6.30
N ALA A 4 -4.17 10.46 -6.06
CA ALA A 4 -2.88 10.29 -5.43
C ALA A 4 -1.74 10.82 -6.31
N GLY A 5 -0.69 11.28 -5.63
CA GLY A 5 0.35 12.19 -6.16
C GLY A 5 1.28 11.62 -7.23
N GLY A 6 1.97 12.55 -7.88
CA GLY A 6 2.96 12.31 -8.93
C GLY A 6 4.38 12.01 -8.43
N LEU A 7 5.22 11.55 -9.37
CA LEU A 7 6.65 11.34 -9.17
C LEU A 7 7.40 12.69 -9.20
N GLY A 8 8.45 12.80 -8.38
CA GLY A 8 9.36 13.94 -8.40
C GLY A 8 10.58 13.72 -7.49
N ALA A 9 11.77 13.66 -8.10
CA ALA A 9 13.09 13.36 -7.51
C ALA A 9 13.30 11.94 -6.94
N PHE A 10 12.58 10.93 -7.45
CA PHE A 10 12.87 9.52 -7.21
C PHE A 10 12.86 8.77 -8.54
N ASP A 11 13.98 8.17 -8.94
CA ASP A 11 13.96 7.14 -9.98
C ASP A 11 14.66 5.90 -9.45
N GLY A 12 14.09 4.70 -9.65
CA GLY A 12 14.61 3.38 -9.21
C GLY A 12 13.61 2.47 -8.50
N ARG A 13 13.88 1.14 -8.50
CA ARG A 13 12.98 0.07 -7.97
C ARG A 13 12.61 0.23 -6.48
N TYR A 14 13.38 1.00 -5.70
CA TYR A 14 12.94 1.71 -4.47
C TYR A 14 13.81 2.97 -4.17
N GLN A 15 14.98 3.14 -4.81
CA GLN A 15 15.71 4.41 -5.01
C GLN A 15 16.99 4.14 -5.83
N THR A 16 17.08 4.70 -7.03
CA THR A 16 18.28 4.86 -7.88
C THR A 16 18.39 6.33 -8.30
N THR A 17 18.13 7.25 -7.37
CA THR A 17 18.28 8.67 -7.64
C THR A 17 19.76 8.96 -7.84
N ASP A 18 20.10 9.63 -8.94
CA ASP A 18 21.43 10.22 -9.13
C ASP A 18 21.71 11.36 -8.12
N THR A 19 20.74 11.67 -7.27
CA THR A 19 20.88 12.50 -6.07
C THR A 19 21.57 11.66 -4.98
N PRO A 20 22.86 11.91 -4.71
CA PRO A 20 23.52 11.21 -3.61
C PRO A 20 22.85 11.59 -2.29
N PRO A 21 22.73 10.66 -1.33
CA PRO A 21 22.20 10.97 -0.02
C PRO A 21 23.09 12.04 0.64
N ILE A 22 22.45 13.06 1.20
CA ILE A 22 23.11 13.98 2.11
C ILE A 22 23.26 13.26 3.45
N LYS A 23 24.47 13.29 3.99
CA LYS A 23 24.71 12.73 5.32
C LYS A 23 24.02 13.62 6.36
N SER A 24 23.40 13.00 7.35
CA SER A 24 22.91 13.68 8.54
C SER A 24 24.08 14.01 9.50
N ASP A 25 25.08 14.75 9.00
CA ASP A 25 26.30 15.12 9.74
C ASP A 25 26.34 16.61 10.16
N GLY A 26 25.24 17.33 9.91
CA GLY A 26 25.09 18.75 10.28
C GLY A 26 25.85 19.71 9.37
N LYS A 27 26.46 19.23 8.26
CA LYS A 27 27.10 20.11 7.28
C LYS A 27 26.05 21.00 6.60
N PRO A 28 26.25 22.33 6.53
CA PRO A 28 25.37 23.22 5.76
C PRO A 28 25.47 22.95 4.25
N HIS A 29 24.34 23.11 3.56
CA HIS A 29 24.21 22.94 2.12
C HIS A 29 23.41 24.08 1.50
N ASP A 30 23.85 24.59 0.37
CA ASP A 30 23.08 25.56 -0.42
C ASP A 30 22.01 24.80 -1.22
N PHE A 31 20.77 25.27 -1.22
CA PHE A 31 19.72 24.67 -2.02
C PHE A 31 18.85 25.69 -2.78
N ILE A 32 18.29 25.25 -3.90
CA ILE A 32 17.32 26.01 -4.70
C ILE A 32 16.18 25.07 -5.06
N VAL A 33 14.94 25.53 -4.92
CA VAL A 33 13.76 24.86 -5.48
C VAL A 33 13.08 25.83 -6.44
N ALA A 34 12.84 25.40 -7.67
CA ALA A 34 12.21 26.21 -8.70
C ALA A 34 11.11 25.44 -9.42
N TYR A 35 10.06 26.15 -9.82
CA TYR A 35 9.00 25.64 -10.67
C TYR A 35 8.94 26.46 -11.96
N ASP A 36 9.09 25.79 -13.11
CA ASP A 36 8.91 26.38 -14.43
C ASP A 36 7.57 25.93 -15.02
N PRO A 37 6.53 26.79 -15.05
CA PRO A 37 5.25 26.43 -15.64
C PRO A 37 5.34 26.24 -17.17
N LYS A 38 6.41 26.68 -17.84
CA LYS A 38 6.62 26.46 -19.29
C LYS A 38 7.56 25.29 -19.58
N GLY A 39 8.15 24.69 -18.54
CA GLY A 39 9.02 23.52 -18.65
C GLY A 39 8.30 22.32 -19.28
N ALA A 40 9.07 21.33 -19.74
CA ALA A 40 8.56 20.10 -20.34
C ALA A 40 7.51 20.36 -21.45
N SER A 41 7.85 21.24 -22.40
CA SER A 41 6.94 21.64 -23.50
C SER A 41 5.59 22.21 -23.03
N GLY A 42 5.56 22.87 -21.88
CA GLY A 42 4.36 23.51 -21.33
C GLY A 42 3.59 22.67 -20.31
N VAL A 43 4.00 21.42 -20.06
CA VAL A 43 3.42 20.55 -19.02
C VAL A 43 3.81 21.04 -17.62
N GLY A 44 4.94 21.73 -17.50
CA GLY A 44 5.50 22.25 -16.26
C GLY A 44 6.58 21.32 -15.69
N GLY A 45 7.54 21.89 -14.98
CA GLY A 45 8.64 21.13 -14.38
C GLY A 45 9.14 21.76 -13.08
N ILE A 46 9.65 20.90 -12.19
CA ILE A 46 10.27 21.29 -10.94
C ILE A 46 11.78 21.02 -11.06
N SER A 47 12.61 21.96 -10.62
CA SER A 47 14.03 21.72 -10.41
C SER A 47 14.42 21.93 -8.96
N ILE A 48 15.33 21.08 -8.49
CA ILE A 48 15.97 21.17 -7.18
C ILE A 48 17.46 21.23 -7.45
N ALA A 49 18.16 22.21 -6.87
CA ALA A 49 19.62 22.22 -6.86
C ALA A 49 20.14 22.15 -5.43
N ILE A 50 21.22 21.41 -5.22
CA ILE A 50 21.94 21.31 -3.93
C ILE A 50 23.43 21.39 -4.22
N ASP A 51 24.14 22.29 -3.53
CA ASP A 51 25.58 22.56 -3.74
C ASP A 51 25.93 22.79 -5.23
N GLY A 52 25.03 23.47 -5.95
CA GLY A 52 25.17 23.78 -7.38
C GLY A 52 24.87 22.63 -8.35
N LYS A 53 24.61 21.41 -7.87
CA LYS A 53 24.14 20.30 -8.73
C LYS A 53 22.62 20.36 -8.85
N GLU A 54 22.10 20.33 -10.08
CA GLU A 54 20.66 20.43 -10.37
C GLU A 54 20.06 19.07 -10.77
N TRP A 55 18.83 18.81 -10.29
CA TRP A 55 17.96 17.72 -10.70
C TRP A 55 16.61 18.29 -11.16
N LYS A 56 16.00 17.65 -12.15
CA LYS A 56 14.71 18.09 -12.72
C LYS A 56 13.73 16.94 -12.72
N THR A 57 12.46 17.28 -12.57
CA THR A 57 11.35 16.36 -12.79
C THR A 57 10.25 17.09 -13.53
N GLU A 58 9.69 16.43 -14.53
CA GLU A 58 8.58 16.94 -15.31
C GLU A 58 7.28 16.57 -14.61
N LEU A 59 6.28 17.46 -14.65
CA LEU A 59 4.94 17.09 -14.21
C LEU A 59 4.36 16.04 -15.18
N LEU A 60 3.53 15.13 -14.68
CA LEU A 60 2.79 14.22 -15.56
C LEU A 60 1.68 14.97 -16.29
N GLU A 61 1.22 14.38 -17.39
CA GLU A 61 0.08 14.87 -18.14
C GLU A 61 -1.11 15.11 -17.20
N ARG A 62 -1.82 16.23 -17.41
CA ARG A 62 -2.96 16.71 -16.60
C ARG A 62 -2.65 17.21 -15.19
N HIS A 63 -1.51 16.94 -14.55
CA HIS A 63 -1.24 17.46 -13.19
C HIS A 63 -1.33 18.99 -13.10
N LYS A 64 -0.81 19.69 -14.10
CA LYS A 64 -0.91 21.14 -14.19
C LYS A 64 -2.35 21.62 -14.45
N GLU A 65 -3.14 20.84 -15.17
CA GLU A 65 -4.55 21.14 -15.46
C GLU A 65 -5.44 20.92 -14.22
N GLU A 66 -5.13 19.91 -13.40
CA GLU A 66 -5.79 19.69 -12.10
C GLU A 66 -5.57 20.87 -11.14
N GLY A 67 -4.42 21.52 -11.27
CA GLY A 67 -4.08 22.75 -10.56
C GLY A 67 -3.65 22.50 -9.11
N ALA A 68 -2.89 23.45 -8.57
CA ALA A 68 -2.52 23.51 -7.16
C ALA A 68 -2.44 24.97 -6.73
N VAL A 69 -2.85 25.26 -5.50
CA VAL A 69 -2.70 26.58 -4.89
C VAL A 69 -1.64 26.47 -3.80
N PHE A 70 -0.48 27.08 -4.05
CA PHE A 70 0.57 27.21 -3.05
C PHE A 70 0.39 28.54 -2.32
N ASN A 71 0.06 28.48 -1.03
CA ASN A 71 -0.21 29.67 -0.21
C ASN A 71 0.71 29.79 1.01
N ARG A 72 1.67 28.87 1.19
CA ARG A 72 2.69 28.88 2.25
C ARG A 72 4.02 28.38 1.71
N PHE A 73 5.10 28.81 2.35
CA PHE A 73 6.44 28.25 2.26
C PHE A 73 6.87 27.88 3.69
N GLY A 74 7.54 26.74 3.85
CA GLY A 74 8.02 26.31 5.16
C GLY A 74 8.29 24.81 5.22
N LEU A 75 8.47 24.31 6.44
CA LEU A 75 8.61 22.90 6.73
C LEU A 75 7.22 22.30 6.97
N MET A 76 6.92 21.18 6.32
CA MET A 76 5.69 20.42 6.54
C MET A 76 6.05 18.97 6.84
N ASN A 77 5.38 18.39 7.83
CA ASN A 77 5.53 16.97 8.15
C ASN A 77 4.84 16.12 7.05
N ILE A 78 5.50 15.03 6.63
CA ILE A 78 4.96 14.08 5.64
C ILE A 78 3.80 13.21 6.17
N GLN A 79 3.44 13.37 7.45
CA GLN A 79 2.34 12.70 8.16
C GLN A 79 2.43 11.16 8.11
N VAL A 80 3.64 10.64 8.30
CA VAL A 80 3.95 9.20 8.37
C VAL A 80 4.69 8.92 9.67
N SER A 81 4.35 7.82 10.33
CA SER A 81 5.04 7.35 11.54
C SER A 81 6.53 7.13 11.25
N GLY A 82 7.42 7.64 12.10
CA GLY A 82 8.86 7.50 11.90
C GLY A 82 9.65 8.13 13.03
N ASN A 83 10.98 8.03 12.95
CA ASN A 83 11.87 8.73 13.87
C ASN A 83 12.01 10.21 13.48
N SER A 84 12.49 11.02 14.42
CA SER A 84 12.73 12.44 14.21
C SER A 84 13.85 12.70 13.19
N MET A 85 13.71 13.79 12.46
CA MET A 85 14.79 14.43 11.71
C MET A 85 14.98 15.84 12.27
N GLU A 86 16.23 16.27 12.38
CA GLU A 86 16.59 17.63 12.77
C GLU A 86 17.07 18.38 11.54
N VAL A 87 16.44 19.52 11.23
CA VAL A 87 16.74 20.33 10.04
C VAL A 87 16.76 21.80 10.43
N TYR A 88 17.77 22.52 9.97
CA TYR A 88 17.91 23.97 10.10
C TYR A 88 17.87 24.60 8.71
N LEU A 89 17.17 25.73 8.58
CA LEU A 89 17.11 26.52 7.35
C LEU A 89 17.52 27.96 7.68
N ASP A 90 18.39 28.53 6.86
CA ASP A 90 18.77 29.94 6.94
C ASP A 90 19.03 30.51 5.54
N ASP A 91 19.20 31.83 5.43
CA ASP A 91 19.49 32.55 4.19
C ASP A 91 18.45 32.31 3.06
N ILE A 92 17.20 32.04 3.45
CA ILE A 92 16.12 31.74 2.53
C ILE A 92 15.79 32.96 1.68
N ARG A 93 15.86 32.79 0.35
CA ARG A 93 15.43 33.81 -0.62
C ARG A 93 14.19 33.33 -1.36
N MET A 94 13.05 33.96 -1.11
CA MET A 94 11.82 33.69 -1.85
C MET A 94 11.66 34.74 -2.95
N ASN A 95 11.69 34.31 -4.22
CA ASN A 95 11.63 35.19 -5.38
C ASN A 95 12.64 36.36 -5.31
N GLY A 96 13.87 36.05 -4.85
CA GLY A 96 14.97 37.01 -4.72
C GLY A 96 14.96 37.87 -3.45
N LYS A 97 13.89 37.82 -2.64
CA LYS A 97 13.82 38.54 -1.36
C LYS A 97 14.32 37.64 -0.23
N LEU A 98 15.34 38.12 0.49
CA LEU A 98 15.84 37.49 1.71
C LEU A 98 14.76 37.52 2.81
N LEU A 99 14.56 36.38 3.46
CA LEU A 99 13.83 36.25 4.71
C LEU A 99 14.87 36.31 5.84
N ASP A 100 14.69 37.26 6.75
CA ASP A 100 15.60 37.49 7.87
C ASP A 100 15.16 36.64 9.06
N PHE A 101 16.09 35.84 9.60
CA PHE A 101 15.90 34.99 10.77
C PHE A 101 16.81 35.40 11.95
N SER A 102 17.35 36.63 11.93
CA SER A 102 18.09 37.18 13.08
C SER A 102 17.21 37.40 14.32
N ASP A 103 15.89 37.46 14.12
CA ASP A 103 14.84 37.46 15.14
C ASP A 103 13.73 36.44 14.78
N ASP A 104 12.79 36.20 15.70
CA ASP A 104 11.61 35.35 15.45
C ASP A 104 10.82 35.88 14.24
N PRO A 105 10.68 35.09 13.16
CA PRO A 105 9.98 35.55 11.97
C PRO A 105 8.45 35.52 12.13
N HIS A 106 7.94 35.08 13.29
CA HIS A 106 6.52 34.96 13.61
C HIS A 106 5.72 34.15 12.57
N TRP A 107 6.33 33.06 12.08
CA TRP A 107 5.69 32.16 11.13
C TRP A 107 4.52 31.41 11.77
N GLU A 108 3.53 31.09 10.94
CA GLU A 108 2.39 30.27 11.35
C GLU A 108 2.86 28.84 11.71
N GLY A 109 2.65 28.44 12.96
CA GLY A 109 2.85 27.08 13.44
C GLY A 109 1.51 26.42 13.77
N ILE A 110 1.28 25.24 13.19
CA ILE A 110 0.11 24.39 13.51
C ILE A 110 0.64 23.03 13.94
N ASN A 111 0.19 22.54 15.10
CA ASN A 111 0.63 21.28 15.71
C ASN A 111 2.16 21.14 15.84
N ASN A 112 2.90 22.25 15.91
CA ASN A 112 4.36 22.25 15.99
C ASN A 112 4.91 21.94 17.41
N GLN A 113 4.03 21.88 18.41
CA GLN A 113 4.32 21.46 19.79
C GLN A 113 3.22 20.55 20.36
N GLY A 114 2.36 20.00 19.50
CA GLY A 114 1.20 19.22 19.94
C GLY A 114 1.59 17.80 20.35
N ASP A 115 0.93 17.28 21.40
CA ASP A 115 0.89 15.85 21.67
C ASP A 115 -0.06 15.19 20.66
N ILE A 116 0.45 14.24 19.88
CA ILE A 116 -0.36 13.49 18.91
C ILE A 116 -0.65 12.12 19.49
N GLU A 117 -1.92 11.79 19.69
CA GLU A 117 -2.33 10.40 19.91
C GLU A 117 -2.22 9.64 18.58
N GLU A 118 -1.17 8.84 18.44
CA GLU A 118 -0.91 8.08 17.22
C GLU A 118 -1.84 6.87 17.14
N GLY A 119 -3.05 7.07 16.60
CA GLY A 119 -4.02 6.00 16.36
C GLY A 119 -3.61 5.01 15.24
N VAL A 120 -2.46 5.24 14.60
CA VAL A 120 -1.86 4.36 13.59
C VAL A 120 -0.34 4.35 13.75
N ALA A 121 0.14 3.62 14.75
CA ALA A 121 1.56 3.50 15.05
C ALA A 121 2.10 2.12 14.65
N ARG A 122 3.22 2.10 13.92
CA ARG A 122 3.92 0.86 13.57
C ARG A 122 4.60 0.27 14.81
N PRO A 123 4.62 -1.07 15.02
CA PRO A 123 4.07 -2.14 14.18
C PRO A 123 2.70 -2.64 14.65
N TRP A 124 1.90 -1.81 15.33
CA TRP A 124 0.64 -2.27 15.89
C TRP A 124 -0.40 -2.49 14.80
N ASN A 125 -0.82 -3.74 14.67
CA ASN A 125 -2.02 -4.10 13.94
C ASN A 125 -3.22 -3.98 14.89
N VAL A 126 -4.32 -3.44 14.40
CA VAL A 126 -5.62 -3.47 15.09
C VAL A 126 -6.50 -4.39 14.27
N MET A 127 -7.00 -5.46 14.89
CA MET A 127 -7.81 -6.47 14.22
C MET A 127 -8.98 -6.79 15.15
N ASP A 128 -10.19 -6.42 14.76
CA ASP A 128 -11.32 -6.50 15.66
C ASP A 128 -12.64 -6.73 14.91
N TRP A 129 -13.64 -7.13 15.68
CA TRP A 129 -15.04 -6.97 15.30
C TRP A 129 -15.51 -5.59 15.73
N GLU A 130 -16.26 -4.90 14.88
CA GLU A 130 -16.83 -3.59 15.18
C GLU A 130 -18.34 -3.58 14.95
N GLU A 131 -19.10 -2.98 15.87
CA GLU A 131 -20.55 -2.76 15.74
C GLU A 131 -20.85 -1.57 14.81
N THR A 132 -20.35 -1.66 13.58
CA THR A 132 -20.49 -0.66 12.52
C THR A 132 -20.94 -1.33 11.23
N ASN A 133 -21.29 -0.54 10.21
CA ASN A 133 -21.78 -1.02 8.91
C ASN A 133 -20.98 -0.42 7.75
N ARG A 134 -19.67 -0.22 7.91
CA ARG A 134 -18.85 0.46 6.90
C ARG A 134 -18.76 -0.33 5.61
N ALA A 135 -18.75 -1.66 5.67
CA ALA A 135 -18.81 -2.55 4.52
C ALA A 135 -20.21 -2.63 3.88
N GLY A 136 -21.23 -1.98 4.45
CA GLY A 136 -22.56 -1.86 3.84
C GLY A 136 -23.54 -3.00 4.11
N GLY A 137 -23.27 -3.87 5.09
CA GLY A 137 -24.26 -4.80 5.66
C GLY A 137 -24.99 -4.24 6.88
N ASP A 138 -25.60 -5.13 7.65
CA ASP A 138 -26.16 -4.78 8.96
C ASP A 138 -25.02 -4.51 9.96
N PRO A 139 -25.24 -3.78 11.07
CA PRO A 139 -24.17 -3.51 12.03
C PRO A 139 -23.49 -4.79 12.56
N GLY A 140 -22.16 -4.83 12.45
CA GLY A 140 -21.32 -5.94 12.86
C GLY A 140 -20.40 -6.40 11.73
N GLU A 141 -19.15 -5.94 11.72
CA GLU A 141 -18.19 -6.25 10.65
C GLU A 141 -16.81 -6.62 11.22
N MET A 142 -16.00 -7.31 10.41
CA MET A 142 -14.61 -7.59 10.76
C MET A 142 -13.72 -6.52 10.14
N SER A 143 -12.90 -5.86 10.96
CA SER A 143 -12.05 -4.75 10.54
C SER A 143 -10.58 -5.01 10.89
N VAL A 144 -9.69 -4.63 9.97
CA VAL A 144 -8.25 -4.64 10.22
C VAL A 144 -7.65 -3.28 9.85
N MET A 145 -6.84 -2.73 10.75
CA MET A 145 -5.69 -1.90 10.42
C MET A 145 -4.46 -2.80 10.45
N MET A 146 -3.91 -3.12 9.29
CA MET A 146 -2.81 -4.09 9.17
C MET A 146 -1.62 -3.49 8.45
N TRP A 147 -0.45 -3.58 9.07
CA TRP A 147 0.83 -3.17 8.50
C TRP A 147 1.43 -4.28 7.63
N ARG A 148 2.07 -3.88 6.54
CA ARG A 148 3.14 -4.70 5.98
C ARG A 148 4.28 -4.73 6.99
N ASP A 149 4.56 -5.90 7.54
CA ASP A 149 5.59 -6.09 8.55
C ASP A 149 6.23 -7.47 8.40
N GLU A 150 7.51 -7.62 8.73
CA GLU A 150 8.22 -8.90 8.60
C GLU A 150 7.74 -9.94 9.62
N ALA A 151 7.22 -9.48 10.77
CA ALA A 151 6.57 -10.37 11.73
C ALA A 151 5.23 -10.90 11.17
N PRO A 152 4.96 -12.22 11.26
CA PRO A 152 3.71 -12.77 10.77
C PRO A 152 2.53 -12.35 11.65
N ALA A 153 1.46 -11.86 11.02
CA ALA A 153 0.22 -11.48 11.69
C ALA A 153 -1.00 -11.88 10.84
N TYR A 154 -2.07 -12.30 11.48
CA TYR A 154 -3.34 -12.63 10.80
C TYR A 154 -4.54 -12.48 11.74
N PHE A 155 -5.70 -12.24 11.13
CA PHE A 155 -7.01 -12.31 11.76
C PHE A 155 -7.88 -13.24 10.91
N ALA A 156 -8.09 -14.46 11.41
CA ALA A 156 -8.61 -15.54 10.58
C ALA A 156 -9.33 -16.61 11.39
N THR A 157 -10.29 -17.26 10.74
CA THR A 157 -11.03 -18.41 11.28
C THR A 157 -10.46 -19.73 10.74
N PRO A 158 -10.47 -20.82 11.53
CA PRO A 158 -10.10 -22.15 11.04
C PRO A 158 -11.11 -22.71 10.02
N ILE A 159 -10.60 -23.40 8.99
CA ILE A 159 -11.41 -24.11 7.99
C ILE A 159 -11.18 -25.62 8.05
N SER A 160 -11.98 -26.41 7.35
CA SER A 160 -11.93 -27.88 7.30
C SER A 160 -10.66 -28.49 6.68
N GLY A 161 -9.72 -27.65 6.24
CA GLY A 161 -8.61 -28.06 5.39
C GLY A 161 -9.05 -28.06 3.93
N LEU A 162 -8.34 -27.33 3.08
CA LEU A 162 -8.54 -27.30 1.63
C LEU A 162 -7.19 -27.44 0.92
N THR A 163 -7.21 -27.87 -0.33
CA THR A 163 -6.04 -28.00 -1.19
C THR A 163 -6.31 -27.42 -2.57
N LEU A 164 -5.30 -27.44 -3.45
CA LEU A 164 -5.52 -27.12 -4.85
C LEU A 164 -6.43 -28.13 -5.57
N ASP A 165 -6.75 -29.29 -5.02
CA ASP A 165 -7.69 -30.23 -5.67
C ASP A 165 -9.16 -29.86 -5.46
N ASP A 166 -9.42 -28.92 -4.54
CA ASP A 166 -10.75 -28.50 -4.17
C ASP A 166 -11.17 -27.24 -4.93
N PRO A 167 -12.44 -27.10 -5.33
CA PRO A 167 -12.98 -25.80 -5.70
C PRO A 167 -13.05 -24.89 -4.46
N ILE A 168 -12.48 -23.69 -4.57
CA ILE A 168 -12.42 -22.74 -3.45
C ILE A 168 -13.16 -21.47 -3.84
N HIS A 169 -14.03 -20.99 -2.96
CA HIS A 169 -14.81 -19.78 -3.16
C HIS A 169 -14.77 -18.91 -1.91
N ALA A 170 -14.72 -17.60 -2.09
CA ALA A 170 -15.04 -16.62 -1.06
C ALA A 170 -15.70 -15.38 -1.68
N GLU A 171 -16.70 -14.83 -1.02
CA GLU A 171 -17.37 -13.59 -1.43
C GLU A 171 -17.79 -12.78 -0.21
N GLY A 172 -18.09 -11.50 -0.43
CA GLY A 172 -18.69 -10.66 0.58
C GLY A 172 -18.77 -9.21 0.16
N ARG A 173 -18.91 -8.35 1.17
CA ARG A 173 -18.76 -6.91 1.04
C ARG A 173 -17.46 -6.46 1.68
N LEU A 174 -16.90 -5.37 1.20
CA LEU A 174 -15.71 -4.75 1.80
C LEU A 174 -15.77 -3.23 1.72
N ALA A 175 -15.15 -2.56 2.70
CA ALA A 175 -14.87 -1.14 2.65
C ALA A 175 -13.38 -0.88 2.92
N PHE A 176 -12.72 -0.23 1.97
CA PHE A 176 -11.32 0.17 2.09
C PHE A 176 -11.27 1.63 2.52
N SER A 177 -10.88 1.90 3.77
CA SER A 177 -11.08 3.23 4.41
C SER A 177 -9.79 3.98 4.73
N GLY A 178 -8.63 3.36 4.50
CA GLY A 178 -7.35 4.01 4.77
C GLY A 178 -6.18 3.20 4.26
N ALA A 179 -5.15 3.88 3.80
CA ALA A 179 -3.91 3.25 3.34
C ALA A 179 -2.76 4.25 3.35
N GLY A 180 -1.55 3.76 3.65
CA GLY A 180 -0.34 4.53 3.39
C GLY A 180 0.30 4.19 2.04
N SER A 181 1.33 4.94 1.67
CA SER A 181 2.21 4.59 0.54
C SER A 181 2.85 3.22 0.76
N ASP A 182 3.00 2.43 -0.32
CA ASP A 182 3.63 1.11 -0.24
C ASP A 182 2.97 0.17 0.81
N SER A 183 1.64 0.21 0.92
CA SER A 183 0.84 -0.64 1.81
C SER A 183 0.18 -1.82 1.09
N GLY A 184 -0.18 -2.85 1.84
CA GLY A 184 -0.93 -3.98 1.31
C GLY A 184 -1.24 -5.07 2.32
N VAL A 185 -2.21 -5.91 1.98
CA VAL A 185 -2.72 -7.03 2.79
C VAL A 185 -3.19 -8.17 1.88
N TYR A 186 -3.24 -9.38 2.43
CA TYR A 186 -3.93 -10.49 1.79
C TYR A 186 -5.27 -10.78 2.47
N ILE A 187 -6.28 -11.11 1.66
CA ILE A 187 -7.61 -11.57 2.08
C ILE A 187 -7.85 -12.92 1.41
N GLY A 188 -7.97 -14.01 2.17
CA GLY A 188 -8.26 -15.32 1.60
C GLY A 188 -7.72 -16.49 2.40
N PHE A 189 -7.34 -17.55 1.69
CA PHE A 189 -7.00 -18.85 2.24
C PHE A 189 -5.49 -19.00 2.41
N PHE A 190 -5.07 -19.53 3.55
CA PHE A 190 -3.66 -19.76 3.83
C PHE A 190 -3.42 -20.92 4.80
N ASP A 191 -2.18 -21.41 4.85
CA ASP A 191 -1.70 -22.31 5.89
C ASP A 191 -1.07 -21.54 7.06
N SER A 192 -1.59 -21.76 8.26
CA SER A 192 -1.22 -21.03 9.45
C SER A 192 0.15 -21.40 9.99
N GLU A 193 0.64 -22.62 9.72
CA GLU A 193 1.97 -23.05 10.12
C GLU A 193 3.03 -22.40 9.23
N THR A 194 2.88 -22.43 7.91
CA THR A 194 3.81 -21.74 7.01
C THR A 194 3.76 -20.23 7.18
N LYS A 195 2.62 -19.65 7.56
CA LYS A 195 2.52 -18.23 7.90
C LYS A 195 3.30 -17.89 9.16
N ARG A 196 3.09 -18.63 10.27
CA ARG A 196 3.79 -18.37 11.55
C ARG A 196 5.28 -18.68 11.48
N GLY A 197 5.67 -19.70 10.72
CA GLY A 197 7.06 -20.13 10.57
C GLY A 197 7.87 -19.34 9.55
N LYS A 198 7.29 -18.31 8.93
CA LYS A 198 7.98 -17.51 7.92
C LYS A 198 8.89 -16.45 8.57
N GLU A 199 10.19 -16.61 8.34
CA GLU A 199 11.23 -15.69 8.85
C GLU A 199 11.84 -14.80 7.74
N THR A 200 11.67 -15.17 6.47
CA THR A 200 12.24 -14.45 5.33
C THR A 200 11.21 -13.51 4.72
N PRO A 201 11.53 -12.24 4.42
CA PRO A 201 10.57 -11.32 3.82
C PRO A 201 10.04 -11.74 2.43
N ASP A 202 8.80 -11.35 2.10
CA ASP A 202 8.07 -11.62 0.86
C ASP A 202 8.80 -11.11 -0.40
N HIS A 203 9.58 -10.04 -0.28
CA HIS A 203 10.37 -9.51 -1.39
C HIS A 203 11.61 -10.37 -1.71
N VAL A 204 11.97 -11.30 -0.83
CA VAL A 204 13.05 -12.29 -1.04
C VAL A 204 12.45 -13.65 -1.41
N VAL A 205 11.55 -14.18 -0.57
CA VAL A 205 10.83 -15.43 -0.80
C VAL A 205 9.36 -15.17 -0.56
N ARG A 206 8.50 -15.36 -1.56
CA ARG A 206 7.04 -15.17 -1.42
C ARG A 206 6.42 -16.16 -0.44
N GLN A 207 5.29 -15.80 0.17
CA GLN A 207 4.57 -16.68 1.09
C GLN A 207 4.09 -17.95 0.37
N SER A 208 4.41 -19.11 0.94
CA SER A 208 3.89 -20.40 0.47
C SER A 208 2.52 -20.67 1.07
N ASN A 209 1.77 -21.56 0.43
CA ASN A 209 0.45 -22.02 0.85
C ASN A 209 -0.54 -20.87 1.04
N ILE A 210 -0.72 -20.06 -0.02
CA ILE A 210 -1.75 -19.03 -0.09
C ILE A 210 -2.56 -19.12 -1.37
N LEU A 211 -3.83 -18.77 -1.27
CA LEU A 211 -4.73 -18.48 -2.37
C LEU A 211 -5.65 -17.35 -1.93
N ALA A 212 -5.36 -16.14 -2.42
CA ALA A 212 -5.91 -14.92 -1.82
C ALA A 212 -6.09 -13.79 -2.83
N VAL A 213 -6.92 -12.83 -2.45
CA VAL A 213 -6.84 -11.47 -2.97
C VAL A 213 -5.62 -10.81 -2.33
N MET A 214 -4.78 -10.21 -3.16
CA MET A 214 -3.70 -9.30 -2.80
C MET A 214 -4.19 -7.87 -3.03
N LEU A 215 -4.51 -7.16 -1.95
CA LEU A 215 -4.80 -5.74 -1.97
C LEU A 215 -3.49 -4.98 -1.75
N GLU A 216 -2.91 -4.41 -2.80
CA GLU A 216 -1.59 -3.78 -2.74
C GLU A 216 -1.45 -2.69 -3.81
N GLY A 217 -0.38 -1.89 -3.73
CA GLY A 217 -0.12 -0.77 -4.62
C GLY A 217 -0.14 -1.09 -6.13
N PRO A 218 -0.08 -0.03 -6.97
CA PRO A 218 0.57 1.24 -6.64
C PRO A 218 -0.35 2.29 -6.01
N SER A 219 0.00 2.73 -4.79
CA SER A 219 -0.71 3.76 -3.99
C SER A 219 -1.05 5.07 -4.75
N ARG A 220 -0.28 5.41 -5.80
CA ARG A 220 -0.51 6.53 -6.73
C ARG A 220 -1.89 6.56 -7.38
N VAL A 221 -2.57 5.43 -7.52
CA VAL A 221 -3.92 5.37 -8.13
C VAL A 221 -4.97 4.75 -7.22
N GLY A 222 -4.56 4.34 -6.01
CA GLY A 222 -5.30 3.42 -5.15
C GLY A 222 -4.52 2.12 -4.99
N HIS A 223 -5.23 1.00 -4.92
CA HIS A 223 -4.64 -0.33 -4.76
C HIS A 223 -5.29 -1.30 -5.74
N TYR A 224 -4.50 -2.20 -6.31
CA TYR A 224 -5.05 -3.32 -7.07
C TYR A 224 -5.71 -4.30 -6.13
N PHE A 225 -6.89 -4.76 -6.52
CA PHE A 225 -7.61 -5.88 -5.92
C PHE A 225 -7.44 -7.09 -6.84
N ARG A 226 -6.42 -7.92 -6.62
CA ARG A 226 -5.95 -8.91 -7.60
C ARG A 226 -5.68 -10.28 -7.01
N ALA A 227 -5.65 -11.32 -7.84
CA ALA A 227 -5.35 -12.67 -7.36
C ALA A 227 -3.85 -12.85 -7.05
N ALA A 228 -3.56 -13.68 -6.05
CA ALA A 228 -2.23 -14.18 -5.74
C ALA A 228 -2.28 -15.62 -5.21
N TYR A 229 -1.25 -16.41 -5.52
CA TYR A 229 -1.05 -17.74 -4.96
C TYR A 229 0.41 -18.02 -4.63
N GLY A 230 0.61 -18.96 -3.70
CA GLY A 230 1.90 -19.56 -3.38
C GLY A 230 1.72 -21.05 -3.10
N ALA A 231 2.47 -21.88 -3.80
CA ALA A 231 2.53 -23.33 -3.61
C ALA A 231 3.52 -23.71 -2.51
N SER A 232 3.42 -24.95 -2.01
CA SER A 232 4.20 -25.46 -0.87
C SER A 232 5.71 -25.25 -1.01
N SER A 233 6.24 -25.44 -2.22
CA SER A 233 7.68 -25.47 -2.49
C SER A 233 8.17 -24.25 -3.29
N GLY A 234 7.44 -23.14 -3.23
CA GLY A 234 7.89 -21.82 -3.68
C GLY A 234 7.40 -21.36 -5.06
N ALA A 235 6.75 -22.22 -5.86
CA ALA A 235 6.10 -21.74 -7.08
C ALA A 235 4.95 -20.79 -6.72
N ASN A 236 4.93 -19.60 -7.32
CA ASN A 236 3.99 -18.55 -6.97
C ASN A 236 3.61 -17.70 -8.19
N GLY A 237 2.57 -16.89 -8.01
CA GLY A 237 2.11 -15.93 -9.00
C GLY A 237 1.13 -14.93 -8.40
N HIS A 238 1.04 -13.76 -9.03
CA HIS A 238 -0.01 -12.78 -8.82
C HIS A 238 -0.24 -12.05 -10.15
N ASN A 239 -1.39 -11.40 -10.33
CA ASN A 239 -1.58 -10.56 -11.51
C ASN A 239 -0.69 -9.30 -11.45
N ASP A 240 -0.25 -8.78 -12.59
CA ASP A 240 0.51 -7.52 -12.64
C ASP A 240 -0.37 -6.28 -12.41
N SER A 241 -1.68 -6.41 -12.69
CA SER A 241 -2.72 -5.41 -12.46
C SER A 241 -4.03 -6.09 -12.05
N GLY A 242 -5.05 -5.29 -11.74
CA GLY A 242 -6.42 -5.75 -11.48
C GLY A 242 -7.35 -4.56 -11.31
N PRO A 243 -8.61 -4.79 -10.91
CA PRO A 243 -9.49 -3.72 -10.46
C PRO A 243 -8.81 -2.79 -9.46
N ILE A 244 -9.09 -1.49 -9.54
CA ILE A 244 -8.49 -0.49 -8.64
C ILE A 244 -9.53 -0.06 -7.61
N ILE A 245 -9.17 -0.18 -6.34
CA ILE A 245 -9.94 0.35 -5.22
C ILE A 245 -9.21 1.52 -4.55
N GLN A 246 -9.94 2.57 -4.20
CA GLN A 246 -9.42 3.71 -3.46
C GLN A 246 -9.77 3.55 -1.96
N PRO A 247 -8.95 4.09 -1.04
CA PRO A 247 -9.28 4.11 0.38
C PRO A 247 -10.34 5.19 0.68
N ASP A 248 -11.48 5.16 -0.01
CA ASP A 248 -12.57 6.13 0.09
C ASP A 248 -13.68 5.71 1.07
N GLY A 249 -13.62 4.48 1.58
CA GLY A 249 -14.59 3.90 2.49
C GLY A 249 -15.89 3.44 1.81
N GLU A 250 -15.98 3.54 0.48
CA GLU A 250 -17.18 3.12 -0.24
C GLU A 250 -17.31 1.59 -0.21
N PRO A 251 -18.48 1.05 0.18
CA PRO A 251 -18.76 -0.38 0.11
C PRO A 251 -18.60 -0.93 -1.31
N ARG A 252 -17.94 -2.10 -1.43
CA ARG A 252 -17.74 -2.84 -2.67
C ARG A 252 -18.14 -4.29 -2.51
N HIS A 253 -18.68 -4.89 -3.56
CA HIS A 253 -18.86 -6.33 -3.62
C HIS A 253 -17.60 -6.99 -4.17
N TRP A 254 -17.24 -8.15 -3.63
CA TRP A 254 -16.07 -8.86 -4.10
C TRP A 254 -16.28 -10.38 -4.10
N SER A 255 -15.53 -11.05 -4.96
CA SER A 255 -15.40 -12.50 -4.93
C SER A 255 -14.00 -12.97 -5.29
N LEU A 256 -13.68 -14.16 -4.84
CA LEU A 256 -12.53 -14.97 -5.22
C LEU A 256 -13.04 -16.39 -5.50
N ASP A 257 -12.74 -16.89 -6.69
CA ASP A 257 -13.12 -18.22 -7.15
C ASP A 257 -11.87 -18.95 -7.63
N TYR A 258 -11.69 -20.20 -7.23
CA TYR A 258 -10.66 -21.08 -7.76
C TYR A 258 -11.32 -22.33 -8.34
N ASP A 259 -11.11 -22.55 -9.64
CA ASP A 259 -11.51 -23.76 -10.32
C ASP A 259 -10.28 -24.64 -10.59
N PRO A 260 -10.14 -25.81 -9.94
CA PRO A 260 -9.01 -26.71 -10.16
C PRO A 260 -9.01 -27.38 -11.54
N LYS A 261 -10.13 -27.31 -12.28
CA LYS A 261 -10.29 -27.90 -13.62
C LYS A 261 -10.04 -26.90 -14.75
N ALA A 262 -10.01 -25.60 -14.46
CA ALA A 262 -9.66 -24.57 -15.43
C ALA A 262 -8.20 -24.68 -15.88
N ASN A 263 -7.83 -23.93 -16.93
CA ASN A 263 -6.47 -23.92 -17.50
C ASN A 263 -5.92 -25.35 -17.73
N ASP A 264 -6.68 -26.14 -18.49
CA ASP A 264 -6.36 -27.55 -18.80
C ASP A 264 -6.08 -28.43 -17.56
N GLY A 265 -6.81 -28.20 -16.46
CA GLY A 265 -6.65 -28.93 -15.20
C GLY A 265 -5.46 -28.50 -14.34
N VAL A 266 -4.83 -27.38 -14.66
CA VAL A 266 -3.80 -26.74 -13.83
C VAL A 266 -4.44 -25.82 -12.78
N GLY A 267 -5.61 -25.28 -13.09
CA GLY A 267 -6.42 -24.43 -12.24
C GLY A 267 -6.21 -22.93 -12.48
N SER A 268 -7.26 -22.16 -12.19
CA SER A 268 -7.30 -20.70 -12.37
C SER A 268 -8.03 -20.04 -11.21
N ILE A 269 -7.53 -18.87 -10.79
CA ILE A 269 -8.15 -18.01 -9.80
C ILE A 269 -8.83 -16.85 -10.52
N THR A 270 -10.09 -16.58 -10.22
CA THR A 270 -10.83 -15.40 -10.68
C THR A 270 -11.13 -14.51 -9.49
N VAL A 271 -10.76 -13.24 -9.56
CA VAL A 271 -11.08 -12.23 -8.55
C VAL A 271 -11.96 -11.17 -9.18
N ARG A 272 -13.03 -10.79 -8.48
CA ARG A 272 -13.96 -9.74 -8.88
C ARG A 272 -14.03 -8.65 -7.83
N LEU A 273 -14.16 -7.42 -8.30
CA LEU A 273 -14.51 -6.25 -7.51
C LEU A 273 -15.59 -5.48 -8.28
N ASP A 274 -16.79 -5.43 -7.72
CA ASP A 274 -18.00 -4.98 -8.40
C ASP A 274 -18.17 -5.69 -9.77
N GLU A 275 -18.13 -4.94 -10.88
CA GLU A 275 -18.26 -5.45 -12.25
C GLU A 275 -16.91 -5.79 -12.91
N GLU A 276 -15.80 -5.43 -12.27
CA GLU A 276 -14.46 -5.67 -12.81
C GLU A 276 -13.90 -7.02 -12.37
N GLU A 277 -13.18 -7.69 -13.26
CA GLU A 277 -12.64 -9.04 -13.05
C GLU A 277 -11.18 -9.13 -13.49
N VAL A 278 -10.41 -9.96 -12.77
CA VAL A 278 -9.11 -10.43 -13.22
C VAL A 278 -8.96 -11.95 -13.00
N VAL A 279 -8.33 -12.63 -13.94
CA VAL A 279 -8.03 -14.07 -13.88
C VAL A 279 -6.53 -14.29 -13.77
N LEU A 280 -6.12 -15.22 -12.91
CA LEU A 280 -4.75 -15.68 -12.72
C LEU A 280 -4.69 -17.19 -12.89
N ASP A 281 -4.08 -17.61 -13.99
CA ASP A 281 -3.78 -19.01 -14.22
C ASP A 281 -2.61 -19.48 -13.34
N LEU A 282 -2.77 -20.66 -12.73
CA LEU A 282 -1.67 -21.31 -12.04
C LEU A 282 -0.63 -21.78 -13.05
N LYS A 283 0.63 -21.78 -12.63
CA LYS A 283 1.72 -22.41 -13.38
C LYS A 283 1.64 -23.93 -13.18
N PRO A 284 1.95 -24.76 -14.19
CA PRO A 284 1.99 -26.22 -14.03
C PRO A 284 2.89 -26.70 -12.88
N GLU A 285 3.97 -25.97 -12.62
CA GLU A 285 4.86 -26.23 -11.48
C GLU A 285 4.16 -26.03 -10.13
N ALA A 286 3.35 -24.97 -9.99
CA ALA A 286 2.58 -24.73 -8.77
C ALA A 286 1.55 -25.83 -8.51
N ARG A 287 0.86 -26.28 -9.58
CA ARG A 287 -0.07 -27.41 -9.51
C ARG A 287 0.60 -28.68 -9.01
N LYS A 288 1.81 -29.00 -9.50
CA LYS A 288 2.58 -30.17 -9.06
C LYS A 288 3.06 -30.07 -7.61
N GLN A 289 3.42 -28.88 -7.15
CA GLN A 289 3.87 -28.65 -5.78
C GLN A 289 2.73 -28.71 -4.76
N GLY A 290 1.48 -28.47 -5.21
CA GLY A 290 0.32 -28.42 -4.33
C GLY A 290 0.35 -27.24 -3.36
N ALA A 291 -0.73 -27.07 -2.61
CA ALA A 291 -0.81 -26.20 -1.44
C ALA A 291 -1.88 -26.75 -0.50
N THR A 292 -1.73 -26.44 0.78
CA THR A 292 -2.73 -26.72 1.82
C THR A 292 -3.20 -25.40 2.43
N PHE A 293 -4.45 -25.36 2.87
CA PHE A 293 -5.03 -24.18 3.51
C PHE A 293 -5.81 -24.62 4.75
N ASP A 294 -5.56 -23.98 5.89
CA ASP A 294 -6.22 -24.27 7.17
C ASP A 294 -6.87 -23.03 7.82
N ARG A 295 -6.73 -21.86 7.20
CA ARG A 295 -7.33 -20.59 7.64
C ARG A 295 -7.96 -19.83 6.48
N PHE A 296 -8.99 -19.04 6.81
CA PHE A 296 -9.53 -17.98 5.96
C PHE A 296 -9.60 -16.66 6.74
N GLY A 297 -9.14 -15.57 6.15
CA GLY A 297 -9.23 -14.24 6.75
C GLY A 297 -8.20 -13.26 6.21
N PHE A 298 -7.84 -12.27 7.02
CA PHE A 298 -6.77 -11.30 6.72
C PHE A 298 -5.43 -11.82 7.20
N PHE A 299 -4.39 -11.62 6.40
CA PHE A 299 -3.01 -11.86 6.83
C PHE A 299 -2.05 -10.87 6.18
N ASN A 300 -1.03 -10.47 6.94
CA ASN A 300 -0.15 -9.41 6.49
C ASN A 300 0.77 -9.88 5.37
N MET A 301 1.18 -8.95 4.51
CA MET A 301 2.33 -9.18 3.64
C MET A 301 3.60 -9.02 4.46
N GLN A 302 4.47 -10.03 4.44
CA GLN A 302 5.68 -10.05 5.25
C GLN A 302 6.83 -9.29 4.60
N SER A 303 6.69 -7.98 4.50
CA SER A 303 7.69 -7.07 3.93
C SER A 303 7.59 -5.73 4.64
N GLY A 304 8.64 -4.90 4.58
CA GLY A 304 8.50 -3.48 4.92
C GLY A 304 7.43 -2.80 4.05
N GLY A 305 6.77 -1.79 4.60
CA GLY A 305 5.73 -1.01 3.96
C GLY A 305 4.82 -0.33 4.98
N HIS A 306 3.63 0.08 4.55
CA HIS A 306 2.68 0.82 5.40
C HIS A 306 1.37 0.06 5.66
N TYR A 307 0.51 0.64 6.50
CA TYR A 307 -0.79 0.04 6.84
C TYR A 307 -1.85 0.18 5.73
N VAL A 308 -2.83 -0.73 5.78
CA VAL A 308 -4.17 -0.59 5.19
C VAL A 308 -5.24 -0.65 6.29
N LYS A 309 -6.42 -0.08 6.04
CA LYS A 309 -7.64 -0.21 6.84
C LYS A 309 -8.76 -0.77 5.99
N VAL A 310 -9.19 -2.00 6.30
CA VAL A 310 -10.21 -2.72 5.53
C VAL A 310 -11.24 -3.30 6.49
N SER A 311 -12.52 -3.17 6.15
CA SER A 311 -13.61 -3.89 6.81
C SER A 311 -14.26 -4.85 5.82
N ILE A 312 -14.68 -6.03 6.27
CA ILE A 312 -15.46 -7.00 5.49
C ILE A 312 -16.70 -7.45 6.26
N ASP A 313 -17.75 -7.74 5.50
CA ASP A 313 -19.04 -8.18 6.02
C ASP A 313 -19.74 -9.09 5.00
N ASP A 314 -20.82 -9.75 5.41
CA ASP A 314 -21.61 -10.71 4.61
C ASP A 314 -20.75 -11.81 3.98
N VAL A 315 -19.68 -12.21 4.68
CA VAL A 315 -18.65 -13.08 4.11
C VAL A 315 -19.10 -14.53 4.06
N ARG A 316 -18.99 -15.14 2.88
CA ARG A 316 -19.23 -16.57 2.64
C ARG A 316 -18.00 -17.19 2.02
N PHE A 317 -17.61 -18.38 2.45
CA PHE A 317 -16.39 -19.01 1.97
C PHE A 317 -16.42 -20.54 2.10
N SER A 318 -15.61 -21.22 1.27
CA SER A 318 -15.43 -22.68 1.28
C SER A 318 -14.77 -23.18 2.57
N GLY A 319 -15.15 -24.39 3.00
CA GLY A 319 -14.50 -25.07 4.13
C GLY A 319 -14.85 -24.50 5.51
N MET A 320 -15.92 -23.70 5.62
CA MET A 320 -16.47 -23.29 6.91
C MET A 320 -16.71 -24.53 7.79
N LYS A 321 -16.23 -24.48 9.03
CA LYS A 321 -16.48 -25.52 10.04
C LYS A 321 -17.82 -25.23 10.72
N ASP A 322 -18.62 -26.27 10.89
CA ASP A 322 -19.81 -26.25 11.76
C ASP A 322 -19.43 -26.06 13.25
#